data_AF-A0A1G3V2C0-F1
#
_entry.id   AF-A0A1G3V2C0-F1
#
_cell.length_a   1.000
_cell.length_b   1.000
_cell.length_c   1.000
_cell.angle_alpha   90.00
_cell.angle_beta   90.00
_cell.angle_gamma   90.00
#
_symmetry.space_group_name_H-M   'P 1'
#
loop_
_entity.id
_entity.type
_entity.pdbx_description
1 polymer ?
#
loop_
_entity_poly.entity_id
_entity_poly.type
_entity_poly.pdbx_seq_one_letter_code
_entity_poly.pdbx_strand_id
1 'polypeptide(L)' 'MGDCRCGCGEPANNGDFIAGHSQKLTSSLVKEVGGLFALQELIQSAKQYSYGEKRTKEFLDLIRRIFPVKNLK' A
#
# COMPACT_ATOMS: atom_id res chain seq x y z
N MET A 1 -3.33 16.13 -19.72
CA MET A 1 -4.07 15.19 -18.87
C MET A 1 -3.13 14.06 -18.52
N GLY A 2 -2.99 13.75 -17.23
CA GLY A 2 -2.19 12.60 -16.80
C GLY A 2 -3.05 11.35 -16.71
N ASP A 3 -2.41 10.19 -16.74
CA ASP A 3 -3.09 8.90 -16.56
C ASP A 3 -3.63 8.77 -15.14
N CYS A 4 -4.75 8.06 -14.99
CA CYS A 4 -5.33 7.79 -13.70
C CYS A 4 -4.38 6.95 -12.83
N ARG A 5 -4.01 7.49 -11.65
CA ARG A 5 -3.07 6.86 -10.72
C ARG A 5 -3.60 5.61 -9.99
N CYS A 6 -4.84 5.20 -10.26
CA CYS A 6 -5.31 3.89 -9.79
C CYS A 6 -4.75 2.73 -10.63
N GLY A 7 -4.03 3.00 -11.72
CA GLY A 7 -3.42 1.99 -12.58
C GLY A 7 -4.34 1.44 -13.68
N CYS A 8 -5.46 2.10 -13.99
CA CYS A 8 -6.38 1.63 -15.03
C CYS A 8 -5.99 2.03 -16.46
N GLY A 9 -5.00 2.90 -16.65
CA GLY A 9 -4.53 3.36 -17.97
C GLY A 9 -5.42 4.40 -18.66
N GLU A 10 -6.55 4.75 -18.07
CA GLU A 10 -7.46 5.77 -18.59
C GLU A 10 -7.02 7.19 -18.17
N PRO A 11 -7.30 8.23 -18.98
CA PRO A 11 -6.96 9.60 -18.65
C PRO A 11 -7.76 10.10 -17.43
N ALA A 12 -7.10 10.82 -16.52
CA ALA A 12 -7.75 11.40 -15.36
C ALA A 12 -8.61 12.62 -15.74
N ASN A 13 -9.85 12.65 -15.25
CA ASN A 13 -10.77 13.77 -15.42
C ASN A 13 -10.55 14.81 -14.31
N ASN A 14 -9.53 15.65 -14.51
CA ASN A 14 -9.15 16.76 -13.62
C ASN A 14 -8.50 16.31 -12.29
N GLY A 15 -7.17 16.19 -12.29
CA GLY A 15 -6.38 15.72 -11.14
C GLY A 15 -5.71 14.38 -11.40
N ASP A 16 -5.50 13.59 -10.33
CA ASP A 16 -4.78 12.30 -10.39
C ASP A 16 -5.70 11.10 -10.65
N PHE A 17 -7.03 11.28 -10.57
CA PHE A 17 -8.00 10.17 -10.59
C PHE A 17 -9.24 10.47 -11.42
N ILE A 18 -9.84 9.41 -11.94
CA ILE A 18 -11.24 9.41 -12.36
C ILE A 18 -12.12 9.41 -11.10
N ALA A 19 -13.31 10.02 -11.18
CA ALA A 19 -14.27 10.04 -10.07
C ALA A 19 -14.50 8.62 -9.50
N GLY A 20 -14.35 8.47 -8.18
CA GLY A 20 -14.49 7.20 -7.47
C GLY A 20 -13.27 6.25 -7.52
N HIS A 21 -12.30 6.47 -8.41
CA HIS A 21 -11.15 5.58 -8.52
C HIS A 21 -10.16 5.70 -7.35
N SER A 22 -10.03 6.89 -6.75
CA SER A 22 -9.22 7.07 -5.54
C SER A 22 -9.76 6.26 -4.35
N GLN A 23 -11.08 6.20 -4.20
CA GLN A 23 -11.73 5.38 -3.19
C GLN A 23 -11.55 3.89 -3.48
N LYS A 24 -11.74 3.46 -4.74
CA LYS A 24 -11.50 2.07 -5.16
C LYS A 24 -10.06 1.63 -4.89
N LEU A 25 -9.07 2.47 -5.22
CA LEU A 25 -7.67 2.21 -4.93
C LEU A 25 -7.43 2.07 -3.43
N THR A 26 -7.92 3.03 -2.64
CA THR A 26 -7.80 3.00 -1.17
C THR A 26 -8.37 1.71 -0.59
N SER A 27 -9.58 1.32 -0.99
CA SER A 27 -10.21 0.08 -0.52
C SER A 27 -9.42 -1.16 -0.92
N SER A 28 -8.84 -1.19 -2.13
CA SER A 28 -8.01 -2.30 -2.59
C SER A 28 -6.73 -2.42 -1.75
N LEU A 29 -6.01 -1.33 -1.56
CA LEU A 29 -4.76 -1.30 -0.78
C LEU A 29 -5.01 -1.71 0.68
N VAL A 30 -6.07 -1.17 1.30
CA VAL A 30 -6.47 -1.55 2.67
C VAL A 30 -6.78 -3.03 2.76
N LYS A 31 -7.50 -3.59 1.77
CA LYS A 31 -7.81 -5.02 1.75
C LYS A 31 -6.56 -5.88 1.57
N GLU A 32 -5.66 -5.46 0.68
CA GLU A 32 -4.43 -6.19 0.34
C GLU A 32 -3.51 -6.34 1.55
N VAL A 33 -3.33 -5.27 2.34
CA VAL A 33 -2.49 -5.30 3.54
C VAL A 33 -3.18 -5.91 4.77
N GLY A 34 -4.44 -6.35 4.65
CA GLY A 34 -5.18 -6.99 5.74
C GLY A 34 -5.95 -6.04 6.66
N GLY A 35 -6.17 -4.79 6.25
CA GLY A 35 -7.03 -3.81 6.94
C GLY A 35 -6.32 -2.50 7.28
N LEU A 36 -7.09 -1.54 7.80
CA LEU A 36 -6.61 -0.18 8.05
C LEU A 36 -5.51 -0.13 9.13
N PHE A 37 -5.64 -0.95 10.18
CA PHE A 37 -4.62 -1.05 11.23
C PHE A 37 -3.30 -1.61 10.71
N ALA A 38 -3.34 -2.61 9.84
CA ALA A 38 -2.15 -3.17 9.21
C ALA A 38 -1.48 -2.17 8.25
N LEU A 39 -2.28 -1.38 7.52
CA LEU A 39 -1.76 -0.27 6.70
C LEU A 39 -1.05 0.78 7.55
N GLN A 40 -1.65 1.17 8.68
CA GLN A 40 -1.05 2.11 9.62
C GLN A 40 0.28 1.58 10.17
N GLU A 41 0.32 0.31 10.59
CA GLU A 41 1.52 -0.33 11.11
C GLU A 41 2.63 -0.39 10.04
N LEU A 42 2.28 -0.73 8.80
CA LEU A 42 3.21 -0.74 7.66
C LEU A 42 3.85 0.64 7.45
N ILE A 43 3.03 1.70 7.43
CA ILE A 43 3.50 3.08 7.24
C ILE A 43 4.40 3.52 8.39
N GLN A 44 4.01 3.24 9.64
CA GLN A 44 4.82 3.60 10.81
C GLN A 44 6.17 2.86 10.80
N SER A 45 6.15 1.56 10.52
CA SER A 45 7.35 0.73 10.44
C SER A 45 8.30 1.19 9.34
N ALA A 46 7.77 1.58 8.17
CA ALA A 46 8.55 2.14 7.07
C ALA A 46 9.21 3.47 7.46
N LYS A 47 8.49 4.36 8.17
CA LYS A 47 9.06 5.61 8.70
C LYS A 47 10.20 5.34 9.69
N GLN A 48 9.97 4.48 10.68
CA GLN A 48 10.98 4.10 11.66
C GLN A 48 12.23 3.51 10.99
N TYR A 49 12.04 2.65 9.99
CA TYR A 49 13.15 2.11 9.20
C TYR A 49 13.91 3.21 8.46
N SER A 50 13.21 4.14 7.80
CA SER A 50 13.83 5.25 7.07
C SER A 50 14.64 6.21 7.96
N TYR A 51 14.27 6.32 9.24
CA TYR A 51 14.96 7.15 10.23
C TYR A 51 16.06 6.39 11.00
N GLY A 52 16.26 5.09 10.71
CA GLY A 52 17.23 4.26 11.42
C GLY A 52 16.79 3.82 12.83
N GLU A 53 15.53 4.06 13.19
CA GLU A 53 14.93 3.68 14.48
C GLU A 53 14.51 2.20 14.53
N LYS A 54 14.41 1.55 13.36
CA LYS A 54 14.05 0.14 13.23
C LYS A 54 15.06 -0.61 12.39
N ARG A 55 15.48 -1.79 12.84
CA ARG A 55 16.46 -2.60 12.10
C ARG A 55 15.84 -3.26 10.88
N THR A 56 16.64 -3.48 9.85
CA THR A 56 16.21 -4.14 8.60
C THR A 56 15.49 -5.46 8.86
N LYS A 57 16.00 -6.28 9.78
CA LYS A 57 15.36 -7.57 10.12
C LYS A 57 13.93 -7.38 10.65
N GLU A 58 13.75 -6.45 11.59
CA GLU A 58 12.45 -6.16 12.21
C GLU A 58 11.45 -5.60 11.19
N PHE A 59 11.92 -4.78 10.24
CA PHE A 59 11.10 -4.29 9.14
C PHE A 59 10.69 -5.43 8.18
N LEU A 60 11.64 -6.27 7.75
CA LEU A 60 11.36 -7.39 6.85
C LEU A 60 10.43 -8.44 7.47
N ASP A 61 10.55 -8.68 8.78
CA ASP A 61 9.66 -9.60 9.49
C ASP A 61 8.21 -9.08 9.50
N LEU A 62 8.00 -7.77 9.64
CA LEU A 62 6.68 -7.16 9.45
C LEU A 62 6.16 -7.37 8.03
N ILE A 63 6.99 -7.10 7.01
CA ILE A 63 6.60 -7.26 5.61
C ILE A 63 6.16 -8.70 5.33
N ARG A 64 6.89 -9.70 5.83
CA ARG A 64 6.53 -11.13 5.68
C ARG A 64 5.24 -11.49 6.40
N ARG A 65 4.90 -10.82 7.51
CA ARG A 65 3.64 -11.04 8.22
C ARG A 65 2.46 -10.45 7.45
N ILE A 66 2.62 -9.28 6.84
CA ILE A 66 1.57 -8.62 6.04
C ILE A 66 1.39 -9.34 4.69
N PHE A 67 2.49 -9.72 4.05
CA PHE A 67 2.52 -10.42 2.77
C PHE A 67 3.10 -11.83 2.94
N PRO A 68 2.36 -12.75 3.59
CA PRO A 68 2.85 -14.11 3.75
C PRO A 68 3.00 -14.75 2.37
N VAL A 69 4.14 -15.40 2.15
CA VAL A 69 4.31 -16.27 0.98
C VAL A 69 3.24 -17.35 1.08
N LYS A 70 2.19 -17.25 0.26
CA LYS A 70 1.29 -18.37 0.05
C LYS A 70 2.15 -19.43 -0.64
N ASN A 71 2.35 -20.57 0.01
CA ASN A 71 2.82 -21.76 -0.68
C ASN A 71 1.86 -21.98 -1.85
N LEU A 72 2.34 -21.70 -3.07
CA LEU A 72 1.66 -22.09 -4.30
C LEU A 72 1.60 -23.61 -4.26
N LYS A 73 0.44 -24.14 -3.86
CA LYS A 73 0.09 -25.53 -4.10
C LYS A 73 -0.29 -25.69 -5.56
#